data_AF-A0A661QAX3-F1
#
_entry.id   AF-A0A661QAX3-F1
#
_cell.length_a   1.000
_cell.length_b   1.000
_cell.length_c   1.000
_cell.angle_alpha   90.00
_cell.angle_beta   90.00
_cell.angle_gamma   90.00
#
_symmetry.space_group_name_H-M   'P 1'
#
loop_
_entity.id
_entity.type
_entity.pdbx_description
1 polymer ?
#
loop_
_entity_poly.entity_id
_entity_poly.type
_entity_poly.pdbx_seq_one_letter_code
_entity_poly.pdbx_strand_id
1 'polypeptide(L)' 'MPTAADIVRQIESFTPADRVKIIDMVIRDTIKPDTEIENIWIREAEVRWDSFVRGQMNAISFEEVMGKYQALSAQPLT' A
#
# COMPACT_ATOMS: atom_id res chain seq x y z
N MET A 1 -5.20 -32.85 4.89
CA MET A 1 -4.59 -31.55 4.50
C MET A 1 -5.55 -30.46 4.97
N PRO A 2 -5.11 -29.45 5.73
CA PRO A 2 -5.96 -28.33 6.09
C PRO A 2 -6.41 -27.56 4.84
N THR A 3 -7.63 -27.03 4.84
CA THR A 3 -8.12 -26.16 3.77
C THR A 3 -7.56 -24.74 3.93
N ALA A 4 -7.70 -23.90 2.91
CA ALA A 4 -7.35 -22.48 3.01
C ALA A 4 -8.11 -21.80 4.17
N ALA A 5 -9.38 -22.16 4.40
CA ALA A 5 -10.18 -21.64 5.51
C ALA A 5 -9.63 -22.08 6.88
N ASP A 6 -9.12 -23.30 7.00
CA ASP A 6 -8.51 -23.78 8.24
C ASP A 6 -7.21 -23.04 8.57
N ILE A 7 -6.41 -22.70 7.54
CA ILE A 7 -5.18 -21.91 7.68
C ILE A 7 -5.51 -20.46 8.06
N VAL A 8 -6.53 -19.85 7.46
CA VAL A 8 -6.97 -18.49 7.81
C VAL A 8 -7.40 -18.42 9.27
N ARG A 9 -8.21 -19.36 9.74
CA ARG A 9 -8.62 -19.44 11.16
C ARG A 9 -7.43 -19.56 12.10
N GLN A 10 -6.38 -20.28 11.70
CA GLN A 10 -5.15 -20.36 12.48
C GLN A 10 -4.43 -19.01 12.53
N ILE A 11 -4.31 -18.31 11.40
CA ILE A 11 -3.68 -16.98 11.33
C ILE A 11 -4.46 -15.95 12.17
N GLU A 12 -5.80 -16.06 12.22
CA GLU A 12 -6.67 -15.23 13.05
C GLU A 12 -6.43 -15.39 14.56
N SER A 13 -5.74 -16.44 15.00
CA SER A 13 -5.33 -16.59 16.41
C SER A 13 -4.06 -15.82 16.77
N PHE A 14 -3.30 -15.34 15.77
CA PHE A 14 -2.03 -14.64 16.00
C PHE A 14 -2.19 -13.15 16.25
N THR A 15 -1.13 -12.54 16.76
CA THR A 15 -1.04 -11.09 16.93
C THR A 15 -1.13 -10.38 15.56
N PRO A 16 -1.65 -9.13 15.50
CA PRO A 16 -1.70 -8.38 14.24
C PRO A 16 -0.35 -8.28 13.53
N ALA A 17 0.75 -8.11 14.29
CA ALA A 17 2.10 -8.03 13.73
C ALA A 17 2.50 -9.34 13.03
N ASP A 18 2.22 -10.50 13.64
CA ASP A 18 2.57 -11.78 13.05
C ASP A 18 1.68 -12.14 11.87
N ARG A 19 0.41 -11.71 11.87
CA ARG A 19 -0.46 -11.82 10.68
C ARG A 19 0.14 -11.10 9.48
N VAL A 20 0.62 -9.86 9.67
CA VAL A 20 1.26 -9.08 8.60
C VAL A 20 2.52 -9.77 8.09
N LYS A 21 3.37 -10.30 8.98
CA LYS A 21 4.57 -11.05 8.57
C LYS A 21 4.21 -12.27 7.72
N ILE A 22 3.20 -13.03 8.11
CA ILE A 22 2.76 -14.22 7.37
C ILE A 22 2.23 -13.81 5.99
N ILE A 23 1.41 -12.77 5.91
CA ILE A 23 0.90 -12.25 4.65
C ILE A 23 2.05 -11.81 3.73
N ASP A 24 3.02 -11.08 4.25
CA ASP A 24 4.21 -10.64 3.51
C ASP A 24 5.00 -11.83 2.95
N MET A 25 5.24 -12.86 3.76
CA MET A 25 5.91 -14.09 3.31
C MET A 25 5.14 -14.80 2.19
N VAL A 26 3.82 -14.94 2.32
CA VAL A 26 2.98 -15.59 1.31
C VAL A 26 2.97 -14.78 0.02
N ILE A 27 2.82 -13.46 0.10
CA ILE A 27 2.79 -12.57 -1.06
C ILE A 27 4.11 -12.63 -1.83
N ARG A 28 5.26 -12.57 -1.15
CA ARG A 28 6.58 -12.60 -1.79
C ARG A 28 6.83 -13.86 -2.61
N ASP A 29 6.32 -15.00 -2.15
CA ASP A 29 6.48 -16.27 -2.87
C ASP A 29 5.42 -16.44 -3.98
N THR A 30 4.20 -15.98 -3.74
CA THR A 30 3.05 -16.19 -4.63
C THR A 30 3.05 -15.23 -5.82
N ILE A 31 3.37 -13.96 -5.57
CA ILE A 31 3.30 -12.89 -6.56
C ILE A 31 4.72 -12.61 -7.05
N LYS A 32 5.05 -13.18 -8.21
CA LYS A 32 6.27 -12.83 -8.92
C LYS A 32 5.98 -11.62 -9.81
N PRO A 33 6.76 -10.53 -9.71
CA PRO A 33 6.58 -9.38 -10.56
C PRO A 33 6.84 -9.78 -12.01
N ASP A 34 5.95 -9.36 -12.90
CA ASP A 34 6.19 -9.43 -14.33
C ASP A 34 7.27 -8.40 -14.69
N THR A 35 8.35 -8.85 -15.31
CA THR A 35 9.51 -8.00 -15.61
C THR A 35 9.18 -6.89 -16.62
N GLU A 36 8.26 -7.12 -17.55
CA GLU A 36 7.82 -6.09 -18.49
C GLU A 36 7.05 -4.99 -17.77
N ILE A 37 6.11 -5.39 -16.91
CA ILE A 37 5.34 -4.46 -16.08
C ILE A 37 6.28 -3.66 -15.17
N GLU A 38 7.23 -4.33 -14.49
CA GLU A 38 8.21 -3.67 -13.61
C GLU A 38 9.01 -2.59 -14.36
N ASN A 39 9.48 -2.89 -15.57
CA ASN A 39 10.22 -1.92 -16.39
C ASN A 39 9.37 -0.70 -16.77
N ILE A 40 8.08 -0.90 -17.08
CA ILE A 40 7.14 0.19 -17.37
C ILE A 40 6.95 1.06 -16.11
N TRP A 41 6.80 0.45 -14.94
CA TRP A 41 6.67 1.18 -13.67
C TRP A 41 7.91 1.99 -13.31
N ILE A 42 9.11 1.41 -13.48
CA ILE A 42 10.38 2.13 -13.28
C ILE A 42 10.40 3.37 -14.16
N ARG A 43 10.13 3.20 -15.45
CA ARG A 43 10.15 4.31 -16.41
C ARG A 43 9.14 5.40 -16.05
N GLU A 44 7.92 5.02 -15.69
CA GLU A 44 6.87 5.97 -15.31
C GLU A 44 7.24 6.72 -14.02
N ALA A 45 7.78 6.02 -13.02
CA ALA A 45 8.19 6.62 -11.76
C ALA A 45 9.29 7.67 -11.97
N GLU A 46 10.31 7.35 -12.78
CA GLU A 46 11.37 8.28 -13.16
C GLU A 46 10.79 9.52 -13.86
N VAL A 47 9.95 9.33 -14.89
CA VAL A 47 9.36 10.43 -15.67
C VAL A 47 8.50 11.35 -14.79
N ARG A 48 7.70 10.77 -13.88
CA ARG A 48 6.86 11.55 -12.95
C ARG A 48 7.71 12.34 -11.97
N TRP A 49 8.73 11.71 -11.39
CA TRP A 49 9.62 12.39 -10.45
C TRP A 49 10.35 13.56 -11.11
N ASP A 50 10.91 13.34 -12.29
CA ASP A 50 11.59 14.35 -13.08
C ASP A 50 10.69 15.55 -13.42
N SER A 51 9.44 15.27 -13.81
CA SER A 51 8.46 16.31 -14.13
C SER A 51 8.06 17.10 -12.88
N PHE A 52 7.91 16.43 -11.73
CA PHE A 52 7.67 17.08 -10.45
C PHE A 52 8.82 18.00 -10.05
N VAL A 53 10.08 17.51 -10.11
CA VAL A 53 11.28 18.30 -9.77
C VAL A 53 11.44 19.51 -10.68
N ARG A 54 11.07 19.41 -11.96
CA ARG A 54 11.09 20.54 -12.91
C ARG A 54 9.88 21.48 -12.79
N GLY A 55 8.93 21.22 -11.89
CA GLY A 55 7.70 22.00 -11.77
C GLY A 55 6.75 21.86 -12.96
N GLN A 56 6.92 20.80 -13.76
CA GLN A 56 6.10 20.48 -14.94
C GLN A 56 4.87 19.63 -14.57
N MET A 57 4.77 19.20 -13.31
CA MET A 57 3.66 18.40 -12.79
C MET A 57 3.00 19.14 -11.63
N ASN A 58 1.67 19.23 -11.68
CA ASN A 58 0.88 19.70 -10.54
C ASN A 58 0.91 18.65 -9.43
N ALA A 59 1.22 19.08 -8.21
CA ALA A 59 1.18 18.24 -7.03
C ALA A 59 0.39 18.94 -5.93
N ILE A 60 -0.25 18.15 -5.08
CA ILE A 60 -0.96 18.60 -3.89
C ILE A 60 -0.06 18.30 -2.70
N SER A 61 0.11 19.25 -1.78
CA SER A 61 0.96 19.03 -0.62
C SER A 61 0.30 18.03 0.35
N PHE A 62 1.13 17.37 1.17
CA PHE A 62 0.64 16.49 2.21
C PHE A 62 -0.33 17.21 3.15
N GLU A 63 -0.01 18.44 3.52
CA GLU A 63 -0.82 19.29 4.40
C GLU A 63 -2.19 19.58 3.80
N GLU A 64 -2.26 19.88 2.49
CA GLU A 64 -3.53 20.11 1.81
C GLU A 64 -4.40 18.84 1.77
N VAL A 65 -3.80 17.66 1.54
CA VAL A 65 -4.51 16.38 1.59
C VAL A 65 -5.02 16.10 3.01
N MET A 66 -4.16 16.22 4.01
CA MET A 66 -4.47 15.88 5.40
C MET A 66 -5.41 16.89 6.07
N GLY A 67 -5.41 18.15 5.63
CA GLY A 67 -6.35 19.17 6.11
C GLY A 67 -7.82 18.72 5.97
N LYS A 68 -8.15 17.96 4.92
CA LYS A 68 -9.50 17.41 4.70
C LYS A 68 -9.93 16.43 5.79
N TYR A 69 -8.98 15.67 6.35
CA TYR A 69 -9.25 14.67 7.38
C TYR A 69 -9.17 15.23 8.80
N GLN A 70 -8.36 16.27 9.01
CA GLN A 70 -8.35 17.00 10.29
C GLN A 70 -9.70 17.66 10.57
N ALA A 71 -10.34 18.22 9.53
CA ALA A 71 -11.70 18.75 9.63
C ALA A 71 -12.77 17.68 9.98
N LEU A 72 -12.57 16.43 9.54
CA LEU A 72 -13.47 15.30 9.84
C LEU A 72 -13.28 14.76 11.26
N SER A 73 -12.06 14.82 11.80
CA SER A 73 -11.79 14.40 13.20
C SER A 73 -12.36 15.36 14.26
N ALA A 74 -12.87 16.52 13.85
CA ALA A 74 -13.49 17.52 14.73
C ALA A 74 -15.02 17.35 14.87
N GLN A 75 -15.64 16.38 14.19
CA GLN A 75 -17.05 16.06 14.42
C GLN A 75 -17.22 15.26 15.71
N PRO A 76 -18.09 15.68 16.64
CA PRO A 76 -18.37 14.89 17.83
C PRO A 76 -19.01 13.57 17.42
N LEU A 77 -18.54 12.46 17.99
CA LEU A 77 -19.22 11.18 17.94
C LEU A 77 -20.57 11.33 18.67
N THR A 78 -21.66 11.47 17.93
CA THR A 78 -23.04 11.30 18.41
C THR A 78 -23.44 9.84 18.34
#